data_AF-D3FEI4-F1
#
_entry.id   AF-D3FEI4-F1
#
_cell.length_a   1.000
_cell.length_b   1.000
_cell.length_c   1.000
_cell.angle_alpha   90.00
_cell.angle_beta   90.00
_cell.angle_gamma   90.00
#
_symmetry.space_group_name_H-M   'P 1'
#
loop_
_entity.id
_entity.type
_entity.pdbx_description
1 polymer ?
#
loop_
_entity_poly.entity_id
_entity_poly.type
_entity_poly.pdbx_seq_one_letter_code
_entity_poly.pdbx_strand_id
1 'polypeptide(L)'
;MRAFPAVELLWRRADRVEARVRSYDADGIDLADELAQTRGIGELDVRIGRVRATAGVTLDDVRLRKRDGVLSGRAVLDGDELSRALPPRVELALVPRRDGAIMLAGRIGGAEVQLRVVARDGRVIARPEGLLGVFAGYPVFSDPRIDVEQVAAVPLPGGRFALSARARLT
;
A
#
# COMPACT_ATOMS: atom_id res chain seq x y z
N MET A 1 19.66 13.04 -13.03
CA MET A 1 19.14 14.35 -13.50
C MET A 1 17.69 14.46 -13.09
N ARG A 2 17.36 15.36 -12.16
CA ARG A 2 16.00 15.56 -11.61
C ARG A 2 15.26 16.57 -12.50
N ALA A 3 14.34 16.09 -13.31
CA ALA A 3 13.35 16.91 -14.03
C ALA A 3 11.98 16.68 -13.39
N PHE A 4 11.73 17.29 -12.23
CA PHE A 4 10.42 17.33 -11.56
C PHE A 4 9.86 18.73 -11.19
N PRO A 5 10.58 19.88 -11.28
CA PRO A 5 10.04 21.13 -10.73
C PRO A 5 8.97 21.81 -11.61
N ALA A 6 8.92 21.53 -12.91
CA ALA A 6 7.93 22.18 -13.79
C ALA A 6 6.53 21.54 -13.72
N VAL A 7 6.45 20.25 -13.36
CA VAL A 7 5.19 19.51 -13.24
C VAL A 7 4.49 19.83 -11.90
N GLU A 8 5.26 20.00 -10.83
CA GLU A 8 4.77 20.35 -9.49
C GLU A 8 3.98 21.68 -9.47
N LEU A 9 4.39 22.66 -10.30
CA LEU A 9 3.72 23.94 -10.44
C LEU A 9 2.37 23.86 -11.18
N LEU A 10 2.19 22.85 -12.05
CA LEU A 10 0.92 22.62 -12.75
C LEU A 10 -0.09 21.90 -11.86
N TRP A 11 0.38 21.07 -10.93
CA TRP A 11 -0.48 20.20 -10.11
C TRP A 11 -1.19 20.95 -8.98
N ARG A 12 -0.60 22.04 -8.45
CA ARG A 12 -1.21 22.82 -7.35
C ARG A 12 -2.46 23.61 -7.73
N ARG A 13 -2.80 23.76 -9.03
CA ARG A 13 -3.97 24.53 -9.50
C ARG A 13 -4.88 23.75 -10.45
N ALA A 14 -4.65 22.46 -10.62
CA ALA A 14 -5.45 21.65 -11.53
C ALA A 14 -6.67 21.09 -10.80
N ASP A 15 -7.86 21.28 -11.37
CA ASP A 15 -9.08 20.62 -10.89
C ASP A 15 -9.01 19.10 -11.10
N ARG A 16 -8.26 18.67 -12.13
CA ARG A 16 -8.07 17.26 -12.49
C ARG A 16 -6.66 16.99 -12.99
N VAL A 17 -6.07 15.89 -12.50
CA VAL A 17 -4.79 15.36 -12.97
C VAL A 17 -4.97 13.92 -13.45
N GLU A 18 -4.48 13.63 -14.65
CA GLU A 18 -4.34 12.26 -15.17
C GLU A 18 -2.88 12.01 -15.52
N ALA A 19 -2.31 10.92 -15.02
CA ALA A 19 -0.94 10.53 -15.31
C ALA A 19 -0.83 9.05 -15.67
N ARG A 20 0.02 8.76 -16.65
CA ARG A 20 0.41 7.39 -17.01
C ARG A 20 1.93 7.30 -16.97
N VAL A 21 2.42 6.50 -16.04
CA VAL A 21 3.85 6.32 -15.78
C VAL A 21 4.20 4.87 -16.03
N ARG A 22 5.31 4.61 -16.73
CA ARG A 22 5.74 3.23 -16.98
C ARG A 22 6.28 2.57 -15.72
N SER A 23 7.19 3.26 -15.04
CA SER A 23 7.86 2.80 -13.83
C SER A 23 8.12 3.97 -12.89
N TYR A 24 7.97 3.73 -11.60
CA TYR A 24 8.23 4.71 -10.56
C TYR A 24 9.01 4.05 -9.41
N ASP A 25 10.03 4.74 -8.92
CA ASP A 25 10.77 4.30 -7.74
C ASP A 25 10.28 5.13 -6.56
N ALA A 26 9.56 4.47 -5.64
CA ALA A 26 9.01 5.06 -4.43
C ALA A 26 9.86 4.74 -3.20
N ASP A 27 11.04 4.11 -3.38
CA ASP A 27 11.91 3.79 -2.26
C ASP A 27 12.43 5.09 -1.61
N GLY A 28 12.31 5.17 -0.29
CA GLY A 28 12.62 6.37 0.49
C GLY A 28 11.68 7.57 0.28
N ILE A 29 10.58 7.43 -0.47
CA ILE A 29 9.57 8.48 -0.61
C ILE A 29 8.51 8.34 0.48
N ASP A 30 8.18 9.46 1.12
CA ASP A 30 7.03 9.52 2.03
C ASP A 30 5.74 9.64 1.22
N LEU A 31 5.03 8.52 1.10
CA LEU A 31 3.75 8.46 0.39
C LEU A 31 2.72 9.44 0.96
N ALA A 32 2.73 9.67 2.28
CA ALA A 32 1.76 10.56 2.88
C ALA A 32 2.04 12.03 2.55
N ASP A 33 3.31 12.43 2.44
CA ASP A 33 3.70 13.74 1.95
C ASP A 33 3.24 13.96 0.50
N GLU A 34 3.49 13.00 -0.38
CA GLU A 34 3.06 13.07 -1.79
C GLU A 34 1.54 13.16 -1.92
N LEU A 35 0.80 12.33 -1.17
CA LEU A 35 -0.66 12.38 -1.17
C LEU A 35 -1.20 13.68 -0.56
N ALA A 36 -0.56 14.21 0.48
CA ALA A 36 -0.95 15.48 1.09
C ALA A 36 -0.76 16.67 0.14
N GLN A 37 0.27 16.65 -0.72
CA GLN A 37 0.48 17.66 -1.76
C GLN A 37 -0.67 17.68 -2.78
N THR A 38 -1.37 16.56 -2.97
CA THR A 38 -2.54 16.48 -3.87
C THR A 38 -3.83 17.01 -3.25
N ARG A 39 -3.84 17.47 -1.98
CA ARG A 39 -5.08 17.92 -1.30
C ARG A 39 -5.88 18.94 -2.11
N GLY A 40 -5.19 19.90 -2.75
CA GLY A 40 -5.82 20.95 -3.57
C GLY A 40 -6.40 20.49 -4.91
N ILE A 41 -6.15 19.24 -5.33
CA ILE A 41 -6.64 18.68 -6.59
C ILE A 41 -7.99 17.99 -6.36
N GLY A 42 -9.02 18.34 -7.13
CA GLY A 42 -10.34 17.72 -7.02
C GLY A 42 -10.32 16.24 -7.44
N GLU A 43 -9.78 15.96 -8.63
CA GLU A 43 -9.71 14.62 -9.21
C GLU A 43 -8.27 14.20 -9.57
N LEU A 44 -7.90 12.98 -9.21
CA LEU A 44 -6.62 12.35 -9.59
C LEU A 44 -6.90 10.98 -10.20
N ASP A 45 -6.33 10.66 -11.36
CA ASP A 45 -6.25 9.29 -11.90
C ASP A 45 -4.81 9.02 -12.36
N VAL A 46 -4.07 8.28 -11.55
CA VAL A 46 -2.69 7.91 -11.81
C VAL A 46 -2.63 6.42 -12.08
N ARG A 47 -2.00 6.06 -13.20
CA ARG A 47 -1.67 4.67 -13.54
C ARG A 47 -0.18 4.52 -13.64
N ILE A 48 0.38 3.57 -12.91
CA ILE A 48 1.80 3.25 -12.94
C ILE A 48 1.96 1.78 -13.27
N GLY A 49 2.70 1.47 -14.33
CA GLY A 49 2.92 0.09 -14.75
C GLY A 49 3.63 -0.73 -13.67
N ARG A 50 4.67 -0.15 -13.07
CA ARG A 50 5.46 -0.75 -11.99
C ARG A 50 5.90 0.28 -10.96
N VAL A 51 5.75 -0.04 -9.68
CA VAL A 51 6.28 0.74 -8.56
C VAL A 51 7.25 -0.13 -7.78
N ARG A 52 8.47 0.35 -7.56
CA ARG A 52 9.34 -0.20 -6.52
C ARG A 52 9.02 0.53 -5.22
N ALA A 53 8.43 -0.17 -4.27
CA ALA A 53 8.11 0.34 -2.95
C ALA A 53 9.29 0.14 -1.99
N THR A 54 9.12 0.63 -0.76
CA THR A 54 10.09 0.49 0.32
C THR A 54 10.51 -0.96 0.53
N ALA A 55 11.77 -1.16 0.90
CA ALA A 55 12.38 -2.47 1.13
C ALA A 55 12.45 -3.36 -0.12
N GLY A 56 12.32 -2.78 -1.33
CA GLY A 56 12.51 -3.50 -2.59
C GLY A 56 11.30 -4.31 -3.04
N VAL A 57 10.15 -4.17 -2.41
CA VAL A 57 8.89 -4.79 -2.86
C VAL A 57 8.43 -4.14 -4.15
N THR A 58 8.19 -4.92 -5.20
CA THR A 58 7.59 -4.41 -6.44
C THR A 58 6.07 -4.59 -6.45
N LEU A 59 5.38 -3.56 -6.95
CA LEU A 59 3.96 -3.57 -7.25
C LEU A 59 3.77 -3.33 -8.75
N ASP A 60 2.91 -4.12 -9.39
CA ASP A 60 2.54 -3.97 -10.81
C ASP A 60 1.10 -3.45 -10.98
N ASP A 61 0.78 -2.84 -12.13
CA ASP A 61 -0.54 -2.25 -12.46
C ASP A 61 -1.12 -1.39 -11.32
N VAL A 62 -0.29 -0.49 -10.79
CA VAL A 62 -0.68 0.41 -9.70
C VAL A 62 -1.63 1.45 -10.25
N ARG A 63 -2.78 1.59 -9.59
CA ARG A 63 -3.79 2.60 -9.90
C ARG A 63 -4.15 3.35 -8.64
N LEU A 64 -3.97 4.66 -8.68
CA LEU A 64 -4.38 5.56 -7.62
C LEU A 64 -5.43 6.51 -8.18
N ARG A 65 -6.57 6.59 -7.49
CA ARG A 65 -7.62 7.54 -7.81
C ARG A 65 -8.00 8.36 -6.61
N LYS A 66 -8.17 9.66 -6.83
CA LYS A 66 -8.75 10.59 -5.86
C LYS A 66 -10.00 11.22 -6.45
N ARG A 67 -11.06 11.30 -5.65
CA ARG A 67 -12.27 12.08 -5.96
C ARG A 67 -12.85 12.59 -4.65
N ASP A 68 -13.08 13.89 -4.54
CA ASP A 68 -13.71 14.53 -3.38
C ASP A 68 -13.03 14.16 -2.04
N GLY A 69 -11.70 14.14 -2.03
CA GLY A 69 -10.89 13.78 -0.87
C GLY A 69 -10.83 12.27 -0.54
N VAL A 70 -11.58 11.43 -1.25
CA VAL A 70 -11.51 9.97 -1.12
C VAL A 70 -10.45 9.42 -2.06
N LEU A 71 -9.56 8.61 -1.51
CA LEU A 71 -8.53 7.87 -2.22
C LEU A 71 -8.95 6.41 -2.39
N SER A 72 -8.70 5.87 -3.58
CA SER A 72 -8.78 4.43 -3.84
C SER A 72 -7.51 3.98 -4.58
N GLY A 73 -6.87 2.95 -4.03
CA GLY A 73 -5.66 2.35 -4.57
C GLY A 73 -5.88 0.91 -4.98
N ARG A 74 -5.25 0.49 -6.07
CA ARG A 74 -5.13 -0.92 -6.47
C ARG A 74 -3.73 -1.20 -6.95
N ALA A 75 -3.25 -2.41 -6.72
CA ALA A 75 -1.97 -2.89 -7.20
C ALA A 75 -1.98 -4.42 -7.29
N VAL A 76 -1.05 -4.98 -8.05
CA VAL A 76 -0.74 -6.41 -8.05
C VAL A 76 0.60 -6.61 -7.37
N LEU A 77 0.64 -7.56 -6.44
CA LEU A 77 1.85 -7.97 -5.72
C LEU A 77 2.14 -9.44 -6.01
N ASP A 78 3.41 -9.76 -6.24
CA ASP A 78 3.90 -11.14 -6.27
C ASP A 78 4.24 -11.58 -4.85
N GLY A 79 3.62 -12.66 -4.37
CA GLY A 79 3.84 -13.20 -3.03
C GLY A 79 5.28 -13.67 -2.80
N ASP A 80 5.93 -14.22 -3.84
CA ASP A 80 7.31 -14.70 -3.75
C ASP A 80 8.29 -13.53 -3.68
N GLU A 81 7.98 -12.42 -4.35
CA GLU A 81 8.79 -11.20 -4.26
C GLU A 81 8.66 -10.55 -2.89
N LEU A 82 7.45 -10.51 -2.31
CA LEU A 82 7.26 -10.06 -0.93
C LEU A 82 8.16 -10.84 0.01
N SER A 83 8.14 -12.18 -0.05
CA SER A 83 8.97 -13.00 0.85
C SER A 83 10.48 -12.74 0.73
N ARG A 84 10.95 -12.38 -0.47
CA ARG A 84 12.36 -12.06 -0.75
C ARG A 84 12.78 -10.67 -0.29
N ALA A 85 11.81 -9.75 -0.17
CA ALA A 85 12.03 -8.39 0.30
C ALA A 85 12.06 -8.26 1.84
N LEU A 86 11.75 -9.33 2.56
CA LEU A 86 11.70 -9.30 4.02
C LEU A 86 13.10 -9.28 4.64
N PRO A 87 13.25 -8.65 5.83
CA PRO A 87 14.51 -8.67 6.56
C PRO A 87 14.98 -10.10 6.89
N PRO A 88 16.28 -10.29 7.13
CA PRO A 88 16.79 -11.57 7.62
C PRO A 88 16.04 -12.04 8.86
N ARG A 89 15.73 -13.34 8.94
CA ARG A 89 14.95 -13.99 10.02
C ARG A 89 13.45 -13.68 10.01
N VAL A 90 12.94 -13.06 8.94
CA VAL A 90 11.50 -12.87 8.70
C VAL A 90 11.13 -13.63 7.43
N GLU A 91 10.29 -14.63 7.58
CA GLU A 91 9.78 -15.46 6.50
C GLU A 91 8.25 -15.35 6.54
N LEU A 92 7.65 -14.48 5.74
CA LEU A 92 6.20 -14.32 5.69
C LEU A 92 5.72 -14.47 4.25
N ALA A 93 4.60 -15.17 4.09
CA ALA A 93 3.89 -15.30 2.83
C ALA A 93 2.46 -14.79 2.98
N LEU A 94 1.94 -14.20 1.90
CA LEU A 94 0.53 -13.90 1.78
C LEU A 94 -0.28 -15.19 1.71
N VAL A 95 -1.26 -15.31 2.59
CA VAL A 95 -2.17 -16.45 2.64
C VAL A 95 -3.50 -16.04 2.01
N PRO A 96 -3.96 -16.74 0.95
CA PRO A 96 -5.26 -16.49 0.35
C PRO A 96 -6.40 -16.60 1.36
N ARG A 97 -7.33 -15.63 1.34
CA ARG A 97 -8.54 -15.66 2.14
C ARG A 97 -9.77 -15.37 1.29
N ARG A 98 -10.85 -16.10 1.56
CA ARG A 98 -12.13 -15.93 0.84
C ARG A 98 -12.89 -14.67 1.27
N ASP A 99 -12.62 -14.17 2.47
CA ASP A 99 -13.24 -12.97 3.04
C ASP A 99 -12.55 -11.66 2.58
N GLY A 100 -11.55 -11.75 1.70
CA GLY A 100 -10.75 -10.60 1.23
C GLY A 100 -9.77 -10.06 2.26
N ALA A 101 -9.65 -10.70 3.43
CA ALA A 101 -8.70 -10.30 4.46
C ALA A 101 -7.26 -10.56 4.00
N ILE A 102 -6.38 -9.62 4.33
CA ILE A 102 -4.95 -9.78 4.11
C ILE A 102 -4.41 -10.59 5.29
N MET A 103 -3.96 -11.81 5.01
CA MET A 103 -3.31 -12.68 6.00
C MET A 103 -1.86 -12.91 5.59
N LEU A 104 -0.96 -12.79 6.56
CA LEU A 104 0.44 -13.16 6.45
C LEU A 104 0.68 -14.34 7.39
N ALA A 105 1.39 -15.36 6.93
CA ALA A 105 1.79 -16.47 7.79
C ALA A 105 3.25 -16.85 7.51
N GLY A 106 3.91 -17.33 8.55
CA GLY A 106 5.26 -17.86 8.45
C GLY A 106 6.01 -17.72 9.77
N ARG A 107 7.28 -17.31 9.74
CA ARG A 107 8.18 -17.30 10.89
C ARG A 107 8.84 -15.94 11.09
N ILE A 108 8.92 -15.49 12.34
CA ILE A 108 9.70 -14.32 12.75
C ILE A 108 10.62 -14.75 13.88
N GLY A 109 11.94 -14.62 13.69
CA GLY A 109 12.93 -15.01 14.70
C GLY A 109 12.86 -16.50 15.10
N GLY A 110 12.34 -17.36 14.20
CA GLY A 110 12.15 -18.79 14.45
C GLY A 110 10.81 -19.17 15.12
N ALA A 111 9.96 -18.21 15.47
CA ALA A 111 8.62 -18.48 15.99
C ALA A 111 7.59 -18.43 14.85
N GLU A 112 6.66 -19.38 14.82
CA GLU A 112 5.52 -19.33 13.89
C GLU A 112 4.55 -18.21 14.26
N VAL A 113 4.13 -17.45 13.26
CA VAL A 113 3.21 -16.34 13.42
C VAL A 113 2.17 -16.33 12.30
N GLN A 114 0.97 -15.89 12.65
CA GLN A 114 -0.06 -15.51 11.69
C GLN A 114 -0.47 -14.08 12.01
N LEU A 115 -0.42 -13.21 11.01
CA LEU A 115 -0.78 -11.81 11.13
C LEU A 115 -1.96 -11.51 10.22
N ARG A 116 -2.99 -10.86 10.76
CA ARG A 116 -4.03 -10.22 9.95
C ARG A 116 -3.70 -8.76 9.77
N VAL A 117 -3.71 -8.28 8.52
CA VAL A 117 -3.60 -6.87 8.20
C VAL A 117 -5.00 -6.28 8.02
N VAL A 118 -5.31 -5.24 8.79
CA VAL A 118 -6.63 -4.60 8.82
C VAL A 118 -6.51 -3.08 8.77
N ALA A 119 -7.54 -2.42 8.25
CA ALA A 119 -7.74 -0.98 8.44
C ALA A 119 -8.46 -0.78 9.79
N ARG A 120 -7.90 0.04 10.67
CA ARG A 120 -8.45 0.32 11.99
C ARG A 120 -7.97 1.67 12.50
N ASP A 121 -8.89 2.48 13.02
CA ASP A 121 -8.62 3.80 13.60
C ASP A 121 -7.81 4.70 12.64
N GLY A 122 -8.16 4.65 11.35
CA GLY A 122 -7.49 5.41 10.27
C GLY A 122 -6.14 4.88 9.83
N ARG A 123 -5.71 3.71 10.34
CA ARG A 123 -4.38 3.13 10.12
C ARG A 123 -4.46 1.77 9.47
N VAL A 124 -3.34 1.31 8.93
CA VAL A 124 -3.17 -0.10 8.57
C VAL A 124 -2.36 -0.78 9.66
N ILE A 125 -2.93 -1.82 10.27
CA ILE A 125 -2.34 -2.52 11.41
C ILE A 125 -2.18 -4.00 11.05
N ALA A 126 -0.99 -4.54 11.23
CA ALA A 126 -0.71 -5.97 11.22
C ALA A 126 -0.80 -6.49 12.66
N ARG A 127 -1.83 -7.28 12.97
CA ARG A 127 -2.05 -7.85 14.31
C ARG A 127 -1.85 -9.37 14.30
N PRO A 128 -1.22 -9.95 15.33
CA PRO A 128 -1.19 -11.39 15.48
C PRO A 128 -2.60 -11.99 15.61
N GLU A 129 -2.76 -13.23 15.13
CA GLU A 129 -3.96 -14.05 15.34
C GLU A 129 -3.67 -15.24 16.27
N GLY A 130 -4.73 -15.95 16.69
CA GLY A 130 -4.63 -17.09 17.60
C GLY A 130 -4.29 -16.69 19.04
N LEU A 131 -3.53 -17.52 19.74
CA LEU A 131 -3.12 -17.28 21.15
C LEU A 131 -2.30 -16.00 21.33
N LEU A 132 -1.70 -15.49 20.25
CA LEU A 132 -0.95 -14.24 20.23
C LEU A 132 -1.84 -13.01 19.98
N GLY A 133 -3.15 -13.18 19.75
CA GLY A 133 -4.08 -12.08 19.46
C GLY A 133 -4.26 -11.08 20.62
N VAL A 134 -3.74 -11.39 21.81
CA VAL A 134 -3.68 -10.48 22.96
C VAL A 134 -2.59 -9.41 22.82
N PHE A 135 -1.62 -9.60 21.93
CA PHE A 135 -0.55 -8.64 21.72
C PHE A 135 -1.02 -7.46 20.88
N ALA A 136 -0.45 -6.29 21.16
CA ALA A 136 -0.71 -5.09 20.38
C ALA A 136 -0.32 -5.32 18.92
N GLY A 137 -1.17 -4.88 18.00
CA GLY A 137 -0.86 -4.89 16.58
C GLY A 137 0.24 -3.87 16.25
N TYR A 138 0.98 -4.16 15.19
CA TYR A 138 2.02 -3.27 14.67
C TYR A 138 1.43 -2.39 13.56
N PRO A 139 1.52 -1.05 13.65
CA PRO A 139 1.11 -0.18 12.57
C PRO A 139 2.08 -0.34 11.40
N VAL A 140 1.58 -0.80 10.25
CA VAL A 140 2.36 -0.85 9.00
C VAL A 140 2.20 0.43 8.19
N PHE A 141 1.12 1.18 8.44
CA PHE A 141 0.93 2.53 7.92
C PHE A 141 0.12 3.35 8.93
N SER A 142 0.58 4.57 9.21
CA SER A 142 -0.13 5.52 10.08
C SER A 142 0.32 6.94 9.76
N ASP A 143 -0.59 7.75 9.21
CA ASP A 143 -0.35 9.16 9.01
C ASP A 143 -1.63 9.95 9.37
N PRO A 144 -1.55 11.02 10.18
CA PRO A 144 -2.74 11.77 10.61
C PRO A 144 -3.49 12.47 9.47
N ARG A 145 -2.87 12.60 8.28
CA ARG A 145 -3.42 13.24 7.08
C ARG A 145 -4.22 12.26 6.21
N ILE A 146 -4.15 10.97 6.52
CA ILE A 146 -4.74 9.89 5.72
C ILE A 146 -5.48 8.94 6.66
N ASP A 147 -6.80 8.97 6.57
CA ASP A 147 -7.68 8.04 7.27
C ASP A 147 -7.92 6.80 6.41
N VAL A 148 -7.25 5.69 6.71
CA VAL A 148 -7.42 4.44 5.97
C VAL A 148 -8.71 3.73 6.43
N GLU A 149 -9.67 3.66 5.51
CA GLU A 149 -11.00 3.10 5.73
C GLU A 149 -11.02 1.58 5.49
N GLN A 150 -10.28 1.10 4.47
CA GLN A 150 -10.32 -0.30 4.07
C GLN A 150 -9.02 -0.76 3.41
N VAL A 151 -8.66 -2.02 3.65
CA VAL A 151 -7.65 -2.76 2.88
C VAL A 151 -8.16 -4.17 2.59
N ALA A 152 -7.80 -4.72 1.43
CA ALA A 152 -8.16 -6.08 1.04
C ALA A 152 -7.15 -6.67 0.06
N ALA A 153 -7.07 -8.00 0.03
CA ALA A 153 -6.34 -8.75 -0.99
C ALA A 153 -7.20 -9.85 -1.58
N VAL A 154 -7.10 -10.04 -2.89
CA VAL A 154 -7.73 -11.15 -3.62
C VAL A 154 -6.63 -11.97 -4.29
N PRO A 155 -6.58 -13.30 -4.10
CA PRO A 155 -5.59 -14.14 -4.77
C PRO A 155 -5.81 -14.13 -6.28
N LEU A 156 -4.71 -14.14 -7.02
CA LEU A 156 -4.64 -14.26 -8.47
C LEU A 156 -3.85 -15.53 -8.84
N PRO A 157 -3.99 -16.03 -10.08
CA PRO A 157 -3.16 -17.13 -10.55
C PRO A 157 -1.65 -16.83 -10.48
N GLY A 158 -0.87 -17.86 -10.16
CA GLY A 158 0.59 -17.79 -10.12
C GLY A 158 1.17 -17.11 -8.88
N GLY A 159 0.54 -17.28 -7.71
CA GLY A 159 1.08 -16.73 -6.44
C GLY A 159 0.95 -15.22 -6.26
N ARG A 160 0.19 -14.56 -7.15
CA ARG A 160 -0.01 -13.10 -7.13
C ARG A 160 -1.25 -12.71 -6.35
N PHE A 161 -1.32 -11.45 -5.95
CA PHE A 161 -2.43 -10.89 -5.18
C PHE A 161 -2.82 -9.52 -5.73
N ALA A 162 -4.12 -9.33 -5.99
CA ALA A 162 -4.68 -8.01 -6.23
C ALA A 162 -4.95 -7.34 -4.88
N LEU A 163 -4.17 -6.31 -4.58
CA LEU A 163 -4.33 -5.47 -3.40
C LEU A 163 -5.29 -4.31 -3.72
N SER A 164 -6.09 -3.94 -2.72
CA SER A 164 -6.89 -2.72 -2.79
C SER A 164 -6.92 -2.02 -1.45
N ALA A 165 -6.97 -0.69 -1.50
CA ALA A 165 -7.11 0.16 -0.33
C ALA A 165 -8.07 1.31 -0.62
N ARG A 166 -8.77 1.75 0.41
CA ARG A 166 -9.59 2.96 0.41
C ARG A 166 -9.21 3.81 1.60
N ALA A 167 -9.04 5.09 1.37
CA ALA A 167 -8.68 6.06 2.41
C ALA A 167 -9.34 7.41 2.13
N ARG A 168 -9.25 8.31 3.10
CA ARG A 168 -9.69 9.69 3.01
C ARG A 168 -8.57 10.63 3.41
N LEU A 169 -8.39 11.70 2.64
CA LEU A 169 -7.53 12.80 3.06
C LEU A 169 -8.26 13.62 4.13
N THR A 170 -7.57 13.88 5.22
CA THR A 170 -8.02 14.73 6.32
C THR A 170 -7.38 16.12 6.27
#